data_AF-A0A8H8SMV0-F1
#
_entry.id   AF-A0A8H8SMV0-F1
#
_cell.length_a   1.000
_cell.length_b   1.000
_cell.length_c   1.000
_cell.angle_alpha   90.00
_cell.angle_beta   90.00
_cell.angle_gamma   90.00
#
_symmetry.space_group_name_H-M   'P 1'
#
loop_
_entity.id
_entity.type
_entity.pdbx_description
1 polymer ?
#
loop_
_entity_poly.entity_id
_entity_poly.type
_entity_poly.pdbx_seq_one_letter_code
_entity_poly.pdbx_strand_id
1 'polypeptide(L)'
;MYFNLASVVSAAVLALPLAAFAAPASDLDLEARGYSKTYKVTVGAGGKLRYNPQYVHANVGDYIKFEFHPKNHTVTESSFNSPCHKLTDSHGNQIGFRTGFVPVPATQTSHFPTRSFKVTDTKPHWFYCGQTGHCPAGMVFAVNPPNEGNTFEKFQKKAMQSGN
;
A
#
# COMPACT_ATOMS: atom_id res chain seq x y z
N MET A 1 99.52 -0.27 -20.01
CA MET A 1 99.68 1.13 -19.57
C MET A 1 98.36 1.57 -18.93
N TYR A 2 98.46 1.99 -17.66
CA TYR A 2 97.58 2.84 -16.86
C TYR A 2 96.11 2.47 -16.60
N PHE A 3 95.87 2.25 -15.30
CA PHE A 3 94.62 2.31 -14.54
C PHE A 3 93.94 3.69 -14.65
N ASN A 4 92.60 3.74 -14.53
CA ASN A 4 91.96 4.80 -13.76
C ASN A 4 90.56 4.44 -13.24
N LEU A 5 90.32 4.87 -12.00
CA LEU A 5 89.15 4.68 -11.12
C LEU A 5 88.14 5.83 -11.26
N ALA A 6 86.86 5.56 -10.98
CA ALA A 6 85.84 6.41 -10.31
C ALA A 6 84.46 5.75 -10.53
N SER A 7 83.77 5.12 -9.56
CA SER A 7 83.14 5.64 -8.33
C SER A 7 82.38 6.95 -8.54
N VAL A 8 81.03 6.91 -8.54
CA VAL A 8 80.20 7.66 -7.57
C VAL A 8 78.68 7.39 -7.71
N VAL A 9 78.10 7.06 -6.55
CA VAL A 9 76.84 7.51 -5.93
C VAL A 9 75.49 7.05 -6.51
N SER A 10 74.88 6.19 -5.68
CA SER A 10 73.48 5.80 -5.57
C SER A 10 72.55 7.00 -5.31
N ALA A 11 71.41 7.04 -6.00
CA ALA A 11 70.22 7.79 -5.57
C ALA A 11 69.03 6.83 -5.55
N ALA A 12 68.69 6.34 -4.36
CA ALA A 12 67.46 5.60 -4.14
C ALA A 12 66.29 6.60 -4.14
N VAL A 13 65.46 6.53 -5.18
CA VAL A 13 64.23 7.32 -5.27
C VAL A 13 63.17 6.63 -4.40
N LEU A 14 62.88 7.20 -3.24
CA LEU A 14 61.75 6.77 -2.40
C LEU A 14 60.45 7.18 -3.08
N ALA A 15 59.89 6.29 -3.90
CA ALA A 15 58.51 6.41 -4.36
C ALA A 15 57.58 6.11 -3.18
N LEU A 16 57.01 7.16 -2.59
CA LEU A 16 55.88 7.04 -1.68
C LEU A 16 54.69 6.48 -2.47
N PRO A 17 54.00 5.43 -1.99
CA PRO A 17 52.76 5.02 -2.61
C PRO A 17 51.73 6.13 -2.38
N LEU A 18 51.20 6.72 -3.45
CA LEU A 18 49.90 7.41 -3.36
C LEU A 18 48.88 6.33 -3.00
N ALA A 19 48.56 6.23 -1.71
CA ALA A 19 47.34 5.57 -1.29
C ALA A 19 46.18 6.34 -1.93
N ALA A 20 45.63 5.79 -3.01
CA ALA A 20 44.34 6.21 -3.51
C ALA A 20 43.33 5.89 -2.39
N PHE A 21 42.99 6.89 -1.59
CA PHE A 21 41.79 6.85 -0.78
C PHE A 21 40.61 6.78 -1.74
N ALA A 22 40.16 5.57 -2.05
CA ALA A 22 38.81 5.37 -2.54
C ALA A 22 37.89 5.90 -1.45
N ALA A 23 37.31 7.08 -1.69
CA ALA A 23 36.22 7.58 -0.87
C ALA A 23 35.15 6.48 -0.82
N PRO A 24 34.53 6.20 0.34
CA PRO A 24 33.34 5.39 0.33
C PRO A 24 32.33 6.12 -0.57
N ALA A 25 31.96 5.48 -1.69
CA ALA A 25 30.75 5.86 -2.40
C ALA A 25 29.65 5.79 -1.36
N SER A 26 29.25 6.98 -0.89
CA SER A 26 28.07 7.09 -0.07
C SER A 26 26.96 6.83 -1.07
N ASP A 27 26.49 5.58 -1.11
CA ASP A 27 25.21 5.26 -1.70
C ASP A 27 24.18 6.07 -0.88
N LEU A 28 24.03 7.33 -1.26
CA LEU A 28 22.80 8.06 -1.04
C LEU A 28 21.81 7.38 -1.97
N ASP A 29 21.33 6.23 -1.51
CA ASP A 29 20.04 5.70 -1.88
C ASP A 29 19.05 6.72 -1.34
N LEU A 30 18.93 7.82 -2.09
CA LEU A 30 17.88 8.79 -1.97
C LEU A 30 16.64 8.06 -2.48
N GLU A 31 16.12 7.15 -1.65
CA GLU A 31 14.72 6.76 -1.72
C GLU A 31 13.98 8.09 -1.84
N ALA A 32 13.46 8.33 -3.03
CA ALA A 32 12.66 9.50 -3.30
C ALA A 32 11.62 9.53 -2.19
N ARG A 33 11.73 10.49 -1.27
CA ARG A 33 10.68 10.80 -0.31
C ARG A 33 9.54 11.41 -1.11
N GLY A 34 8.93 10.60 -1.96
CA GLY A 34 7.69 10.90 -2.63
C GLY A 34 6.68 11.21 -1.54
N TYR A 35 6.05 12.37 -1.64
CA TYR A 35 4.95 12.69 -0.76
C TYR A 35 3.90 11.60 -0.86
N SER A 36 3.55 11.00 0.27
CA SER A 36 2.44 10.05 0.37
C SER A 36 1.14 10.72 -0.08
N LYS A 37 0.45 10.12 -1.05
CA LYS A 37 -0.86 10.60 -1.51
C LYS A 37 -1.95 10.02 -0.62
N THR A 38 -2.98 10.81 -0.37
CA THR A 38 -4.20 10.34 0.30
C THR A 38 -5.37 10.31 -0.68
N TYR A 39 -5.91 9.12 -0.93
CA TYR A 39 -7.12 8.92 -1.73
C TYR A 39 -8.34 8.97 -0.82
N LYS A 40 -9.25 9.91 -1.07
CA LYS A 40 -10.53 9.97 -0.36
C LYS A 40 -11.50 8.96 -0.96
N VAL A 41 -12.09 8.11 -0.12
CA VAL A 41 -13.14 7.16 -0.50
C VAL A 41 -14.36 7.40 0.39
N THR A 42 -15.49 7.78 -0.17
CA THR A 42 -16.74 7.90 0.62
C THR A 42 -17.40 6.53 0.77
N VAL A 43 -17.87 6.22 1.97
CA VAL A 43 -18.57 4.98 2.31
C VAL A 43 -20.04 5.28 2.56
N GLY A 44 -20.94 4.81 1.70
CA GLY A 44 -22.38 4.97 1.94
C GLY A 44 -22.97 6.33 1.53
N ALA A 45 -22.20 7.18 0.83
CA ALA A 45 -22.62 8.54 0.50
C ALA A 45 -23.90 8.57 -0.35
N GLY A 46 -24.77 9.53 -0.05
CA GLY A 46 -26.08 9.65 -0.70
C GLY A 46 -27.02 8.45 -0.42
N GLY A 47 -26.77 7.70 0.65
CA GLY A 47 -27.56 6.52 1.02
C GLY A 47 -27.33 5.28 0.15
N LYS A 48 -26.32 5.32 -0.74
CA LYS A 48 -25.99 4.24 -1.67
C LYS A 48 -25.20 3.13 -0.99
N LEU A 49 -25.40 1.87 -1.39
CA LEU A 49 -24.59 0.73 -0.91
C LEU A 49 -23.28 0.63 -1.70
N ARG A 50 -22.41 1.63 -1.58
CA ARG A 50 -21.21 1.76 -2.42
C ARG A 50 -20.07 2.49 -1.71
N TYR A 51 -18.85 2.07 -2.02
CA TYR A 51 -17.63 2.86 -1.83
C TYR A 51 -17.39 3.70 -3.09
N ASN A 52 -17.04 4.98 -2.94
CA ASN A 52 -16.77 5.85 -4.08
C ASN A 52 -15.45 6.63 -3.92
N PRO A 53 -14.46 6.46 -4.82
CA PRO A 53 -14.45 5.49 -5.93
C PRO A 53 -14.51 4.03 -5.44
N GLN A 54 -14.88 3.11 -6.34
CA GLN A 54 -15.00 1.68 -6.02
C GLN A 54 -13.65 0.97 -5.97
N TYR A 55 -12.64 1.53 -6.60
CA TYR A 55 -11.27 1.10 -6.45
C TYR A 55 -10.32 2.27 -6.66
N VAL A 56 -9.07 2.08 -6.26
CA VAL A 56 -7.98 3.04 -6.44
C VAL A 56 -6.71 2.29 -6.84
N HIS A 57 -5.85 2.95 -7.62
CA HIS A 57 -4.47 2.53 -7.81
C HIS A 57 -3.57 3.45 -7.00
N ALA A 58 -2.80 2.89 -6.07
CA ALA A 58 -2.04 3.61 -5.07
C ALA A 58 -0.66 2.98 -4.89
N ASN A 59 0.34 3.83 -4.62
CA ASN A 59 1.71 3.40 -4.38
C ASN A 59 1.92 2.96 -2.94
N VAL A 60 2.97 2.16 -2.69
CA VAL A 60 3.41 1.86 -1.32
C VAL A 60 3.70 3.17 -0.59
N GLY A 61 3.16 3.30 0.62
CA GLY A 61 3.25 4.51 1.43
C GLY A 61 2.06 5.46 1.28
N ASP A 62 1.21 5.32 0.26
CA ASP A 62 -0.04 6.08 0.13
C ASP A 62 -1.07 5.66 1.20
N TYR A 63 -2.08 6.51 1.41
CA TYR A 63 -3.20 6.26 2.31
C TYR A 63 -4.54 6.26 1.58
N ILE A 64 -5.42 5.34 1.97
CA ILE A 64 -6.83 5.34 1.57
C ILE A 64 -7.64 5.83 2.76
N LYS A 65 -8.17 7.05 2.67
CA LYS A 65 -8.99 7.67 3.71
C LYS A 65 -10.46 7.44 3.43
N PHE A 66 -11.05 6.52 4.16
CA PHE A 66 -12.47 6.22 4.13
C PHE A 66 -13.25 7.26 4.95
N GLU A 67 -14.17 7.97 4.33
CA GLU A 67 -15.10 8.92 4.95
C GLU A 67 -16.49 8.28 5.02
N PHE A 68 -17.00 8.05 6.23
CA PHE A 68 -18.25 7.32 6.44
C PHE A 68 -19.44 8.28 6.46
N HIS A 69 -20.43 7.97 5.63
CA HIS A 69 -21.69 8.71 5.52
C HIS A 69 -22.81 8.00 6.30
N PRO A 70 -24.00 8.62 6.47
CA PRO A 70 -25.08 8.10 7.30
C PRO A 70 -25.42 6.61 7.09
N LYS A 71 -26.05 6.04 8.13
CA LYS A 71 -26.28 4.60 8.36
C LYS A 71 -25.06 3.91 8.98
N ASN A 72 -24.98 2.59 8.88
CA ASN A 72 -23.94 1.79 9.48
C ASN A 72 -23.20 0.99 8.41
N HIS A 73 -21.89 1.20 8.33
CA HIS A 73 -21.03 0.57 7.32
C HIS A 73 -19.72 0.11 7.96
N THR A 74 -18.99 -0.76 7.26
CA THR A 74 -17.63 -1.15 7.63
C THR A 74 -16.70 -0.96 6.44
N VAL A 75 -15.40 -1.03 6.68
CA VAL A 75 -14.41 -1.44 5.70
C VAL A 75 -13.69 -2.62 6.31
N THR A 76 -13.87 -3.80 5.72
CA THR A 76 -13.28 -5.04 6.20
C THR A 76 -12.54 -5.69 5.05
N GLU A 77 -11.26 -5.98 5.24
CA GLU A 77 -10.46 -6.69 4.26
C GLU A 77 -10.93 -8.14 4.14
N SER A 78 -10.96 -8.63 2.92
CA SER A 78 -11.34 -9.99 2.54
C SER A 78 -10.36 -10.55 1.51
N SER A 79 -10.61 -11.77 1.06
CA SER A 79 -9.88 -12.32 -0.08
C SER A 79 -10.72 -12.17 -1.35
N PHE A 80 -10.07 -12.13 -2.50
CA PHE A 80 -10.77 -12.16 -3.79
C PHE A 80 -11.76 -13.34 -3.88
N ASN A 81 -11.37 -14.50 -3.36
CA ASN A 81 -12.17 -15.72 -3.45
C ASN A 81 -13.33 -15.79 -2.44
N SER A 82 -13.28 -14.99 -1.37
CA SER A 82 -14.27 -14.96 -0.31
C SER A 82 -14.64 -13.51 0.05
N PRO A 83 -15.29 -12.78 -0.88
CA PRO A 83 -15.48 -11.32 -0.80
C PRO A 83 -16.26 -10.84 0.42
N CYS A 84 -17.28 -11.58 0.87
CA CYS A 84 -18.18 -11.18 1.96
C CYS A 84 -17.79 -11.76 3.32
N HIS A 85 -16.55 -12.24 3.45
CA HIS A 85 -16.01 -12.77 4.70
C HIS A 85 -14.73 -12.03 5.06
N LYS A 86 -14.57 -11.75 6.37
CA LYS A 86 -13.33 -11.15 6.88
C LYS A 86 -12.14 -12.04 6.50
N LEU A 87 -11.02 -11.42 6.16
CA LEU A 87 -9.78 -12.14 5.94
C LEU A 87 -9.35 -12.83 7.24
N THR A 88 -8.99 -14.11 7.16
CA THR A 88 -8.52 -14.90 8.31
C THR A 88 -7.24 -15.65 7.97
N ASP A 89 -6.45 -15.94 8.98
CA ASP A 89 -5.35 -16.91 8.86
C ASP A 89 -5.89 -18.36 8.78
N SER A 90 -4.98 -19.33 8.72
CA SER A 90 -5.31 -20.77 8.69
C SER A 90 -6.00 -21.28 9.95
N HIS A 91 -5.96 -20.52 11.05
CA HIS A 91 -6.58 -20.87 12.33
C HIS A 91 -7.91 -20.13 12.53
N GLY A 92 -8.37 -19.36 11.54
CA GLY A 92 -9.62 -18.59 11.61
C GLY A 92 -9.49 -17.27 12.39
N ASN A 93 -8.29 -16.89 12.81
CA ASN A 93 -8.07 -15.58 13.44
C ASN A 93 -8.20 -14.50 12.39
N GLN A 94 -8.88 -13.40 12.74
CA GLN A 94 -9.00 -12.27 11.84
C GLN A 94 -7.62 -11.65 11.58
N ILE A 95 -7.28 -11.50 10.31
CA ILE A 95 -6.10 -10.77 9.83
C ILE A 95 -6.54 -9.66 8.88
N GLY A 96 -5.62 -8.76 8.54
CA GLY A 96 -5.89 -7.65 7.65
C GLY A 96 -6.65 -6.49 8.30
N PHE A 97 -6.94 -5.47 7.50
CA PHE A 97 -7.54 -4.23 7.95
C PHE A 97 -9.04 -4.39 8.21
N ARG A 98 -9.52 -3.87 9.34
CA ARG A 98 -10.94 -3.81 9.67
C ARG A 98 -11.25 -2.59 10.50
N THR A 99 -12.31 -1.86 10.15
CA THR A 99 -12.77 -0.70 10.92
C THR A 99 -13.75 -1.03 12.03
N GLY A 100 -14.38 -2.20 11.95
CA GLY A 100 -15.64 -2.47 12.65
C GLY A 100 -16.79 -1.64 12.06
N PHE A 101 -17.94 -1.69 12.71
CA PHE A 101 -19.10 -0.87 12.37
C PHE A 101 -18.85 0.58 12.75
N VAL A 102 -19.05 1.49 11.79
CA VAL A 102 -18.94 2.93 11.98
C VAL A 102 -20.33 3.53 11.75
N PRO A 103 -21.16 3.66 12.80
CA PRO A 103 -22.48 4.26 12.69
C PRO A 103 -22.38 5.78 12.53
N VAL A 104 -23.15 6.34 11.61
CA VAL A 104 -23.26 7.78 11.36
C VAL A 104 -24.74 8.19 11.40
N PRO A 105 -25.13 9.14 12.26
CA PRO A 105 -26.51 9.63 12.34
C PRO A 105 -27.00 10.22 11.02
N ALA A 106 -28.29 10.05 10.72
CA ALA A 106 -28.92 10.65 9.54
C ALA A 106 -28.88 12.19 9.55
N THR A 107 -28.78 12.80 10.73
CA THR A 107 -28.70 14.25 10.92
C THR A 107 -27.31 14.83 10.68
N GLN A 108 -26.28 13.99 10.54
CA GLN A 108 -24.91 14.45 10.34
C GLN A 108 -24.67 14.84 8.88
N THR A 109 -24.35 16.11 8.65
CA THR A 109 -24.13 16.68 7.30
C THR A 109 -22.68 17.13 7.06
N SER A 110 -21.85 17.13 8.10
CA SER A 110 -20.44 17.53 8.05
C SER A 110 -19.61 16.76 9.09
N HIS A 111 -18.28 16.93 9.07
CA HIS A 111 -17.33 16.30 10.00
C HIS A 111 -17.48 14.77 10.11
N PHE A 112 -17.71 14.13 8.96
CA PHE A 112 -17.89 12.69 8.87
C PHE A 112 -16.69 11.92 9.45
N PRO A 113 -16.93 10.81 10.18
CA PRO A 113 -15.85 10.02 10.75
C PRO A 113 -15.01 9.38 9.64
N THR A 114 -13.71 9.30 9.86
CA THR A 114 -12.77 8.73 8.90
C THR A 114 -11.90 7.63 9.49
N ARG A 115 -11.52 6.66 8.65
CA ARG A 115 -10.54 5.61 8.93
C ARG A 115 -9.57 5.51 7.76
N SER A 116 -8.31 5.22 8.04
CA SER A 116 -7.27 5.18 7.01
C SER A 116 -6.63 3.80 6.92
N PHE A 117 -6.53 3.29 5.70
CA PHE A 117 -5.69 2.14 5.36
C PHE A 117 -4.38 2.66 4.76
N LYS A 118 -3.24 2.16 5.23
CA LYS A 118 -1.92 2.46 4.65
C LYS A 118 -1.57 1.38 3.64
N VAL A 119 -1.19 1.76 2.43
CA VAL A 119 -0.73 0.82 1.40
C VAL A 119 0.69 0.39 1.74
N THR A 120 0.89 -0.90 2.05
CA THR A 120 2.19 -1.45 2.47
C THR A 120 2.87 -2.29 1.42
N ASP A 121 2.15 -2.70 0.38
CA ASP A 121 2.67 -3.42 -0.76
C ASP A 121 1.88 -3.09 -2.04
N THR A 122 2.31 -3.62 -3.18
CA THR A 122 1.71 -3.35 -4.49
C THR A 122 0.63 -4.37 -4.88
N LYS A 123 0.27 -5.30 -4.00
CA LYS A 123 -0.69 -6.37 -4.30
C LYS A 123 -2.12 -5.82 -4.27
N PRO A 124 -3.07 -6.53 -4.90
CA PRO A 124 -4.48 -6.20 -4.76
C PRO A 124 -4.97 -6.45 -3.32
N HIS A 125 -5.58 -5.44 -2.71
CA HIS A 125 -6.31 -5.57 -1.45
C HIS A 125 -7.81 -5.46 -1.70
N TRP A 126 -8.58 -6.35 -1.10
CA TRP A 126 -10.01 -6.52 -1.36
C TRP A 126 -10.80 -6.22 -0.11
N PHE A 127 -11.86 -5.42 -0.22
CA PHE A 127 -12.63 -4.97 0.93
C PHE A 127 -14.12 -5.09 0.69
N TYR A 128 -14.88 -5.27 1.77
CA TYR A 128 -16.33 -5.30 1.74
C TYR A 128 -16.97 -4.60 2.93
N CYS A 129 -18.25 -4.28 2.76
CA CYS A 129 -19.09 -3.81 3.86
C CYS A 129 -19.76 -5.01 4.54
N GLY A 130 -19.44 -5.22 5.82
CA GLY A 130 -19.94 -6.32 6.65
C GLY A 130 -21.33 -6.10 7.24
N GLN A 131 -22.01 -5.03 6.85
CA GLN A 131 -23.43 -4.86 7.18
C GLN A 131 -24.27 -5.86 6.38
N THR A 132 -25.25 -6.48 7.04
CA THR A 132 -26.14 -7.48 6.44
C THR A 132 -26.76 -6.96 5.14
N GLY A 133 -26.66 -7.76 4.07
CA GLY A 133 -27.19 -7.44 2.75
C GLY A 133 -26.34 -6.45 1.93
N HIS A 134 -25.37 -5.73 2.52
CA HIS A 134 -24.59 -4.75 1.76
C HIS A 134 -23.59 -5.41 0.80
N CYS A 135 -22.79 -6.37 1.27
CA CYS A 135 -21.82 -7.05 0.39
C CYS A 135 -22.48 -7.86 -0.73
N PRO A 136 -23.55 -8.66 -0.48
CA PRO A 136 -24.31 -9.29 -1.55
C PRO A 136 -25.02 -8.31 -2.49
N ALA A 137 -25.27 -7.07 -2.07
CA ALA A 137 -25.74 -6.01 -2.96
C ALA A 137 -24.59 -5.36 -3.79
N GLY A 138 -23.38 -5.90 -3.73
CA GLY A 138 -22.20 -5.43 -4.47
C GLY A 138 -21.41 -4.33 -3.78
N MET A 139 -21.61 -4.09 -2.47
CA MET A 139 -20.87 -3.09 -1.71
C MET A 139 -19.46 -3.59 -1.34
N VAL A 140 -18.56 -3.50 -2.33
CA VAL A 140 -17.15 -3.88 -2.24
C VAL A 140 -16.22 -2.79 -2.76
N PHE A 141 -14.96 -2.82 -2.32
CA PHE A 141 -13.90 -1.90 -2.68
C PHE A 141 -12.59 -2.63 -2.96
N ALA A 142 -11.69 -2.06 -3.76
CA ALA A 142 -10.36 -2.61 -3.99
C ALA A 142 -9.26 -1.55 -4.01
N VAL A 143 -8.06 -1.92 -3.54
CA VAL A 143 -6.83 -1.18 -3.80
C VAL A 143 -6.00 -2.02 -4.76
N ASN A 144 -5.46 -1.38 -5.80
CA ASN A 144 -4.62 -2.02 -6.82
C ASN A 144 -5.23 -3.29 -7.48
N PRO A 145 -6.54 -3.33 -7.85
CA PRO A 145 -7.06 -4.45 -8.62
C PRO A 145 -6.34 -4.54 -9.98
N PRO A 146 -6.03 -5.74 -10.49
CA PRO A 146 -5.47 -5.88 -11.83
C PRO A 146 -6.52 -5.59 -12.91
N ASN A 147 -6.06 -5.21 -14.10
CA ASN A 147 -6.93 -5.00 -15.27
C ASN A 147 -7.42 -6.31 -15.91
N GLU A 148 -6.73 -7.42 -15.64
CA GLU A 148 -7.06 -8.75 -16.14
C GLU A 148 -6.99 -9.78 -15.01
N GLY A 149 -7.44 -11.02 -15.26
CA GLY A 149 -7.46 -12.05 -14.23
C GLY A 149 -8.47 -11.72 -13.13
N ASN A 150 -8.02 -11.40 -11.92
CA ASN A 150 -8.84 -11.10 -10.75
C ASN A 150 -9.25 -9.61 -10.70
N THR A 151 -10.03 -9.14 -11.67
CA THR A 151 -10.42 -7.73 -11.77
C THR A 151 -11.43 -7.30 -10.70
N PHE A 152 -11.60 -5.98 -10.52
CA PHE A 152 -12.62 -5.45 -9.61
C PHE A 152 -14.04 -5.92 -9.97
N GLU A 153 -14.40 -5.92 -11.25
CA GLU A 153 -15.72 -6.33 -11.72
C GLU A 153 -16.01 -7.79 -11.36
N LYS A 154 -15.01 -8.66 -11.47
CA LYS A 154 -15.14 -10.07 -11.07
C LYS A 154 -15.25 -10.21 -9.55
N PHE A 155 -14.51 -9.41 -8.79
CA PHE A 155 -14.64 -9.38 -7.33
C PHE A 155 -16.06 -8.96 -6.91
N GLN A 156 -16.58 -7.87 -7.50
CA GLN A 156 -17.95 -7.39 -7.24
C GLN A 156 -19.00 -8.41 -7.65
N LYS A 157 -18.86 -9.04 -8.83
CA LYS A 157 -19.77 -10.09 -9.28
C LYS A 157 -19.79 -11.28 -8.30
N LYS A 158 -18.62 -11.70 -7.81
CA LYS A 158 -18.50 -12.79 -6.83
C LYS A 158 -19.12 -12.40 -5.48
N ALA A 159 -19.00 -11.15 -5.06
CA ALA A 159 -19.66 -10.64 -3.86
C ALA A 159 -21.18 -10.76 -3.97
N MET A 160 -21.73 -10.36 -5.12
CA MET A 160 -23.18 -10.46 -5.38
C MET A 160 -23.69 -11.90 -5.44
N GLN A 161 -22.82 -12.87 -5.73
CA GLN A 161 -23.14 -14.29 -5.70
C GLN A 161 -23.04 -14.92 -4.30
N SER A 162 -22.46 -14.20 -3.33
CA SER A 162 -22.27 -14.72 -1.96
C SER A 162 -23.54 -14.65 -1.10
N GLY A 163 -24.66 -14.18 -1.67
CA GLY A 163 -25.95 -14.00 -0.98
C GLY A 163 -27.05 -14.99 -1.36
N ASN A 164 -26.71 -16.11 -2.00
CA ASN A 164 -27.63 -17.22 -2.29
C ASN A 164 -27.30 -18.42 -1.40
#